data_AF-A0A1M7SRS2-F1
#
_entry.id   AF-A0A1M7SRS2-F1
#
_cell.length_a   1.000
_cell.length_b   1.000
_cell.length_c   1.000
_cell.angle_alpha   90.00
_cell.angle_beta   90.00
_cell.angle_gamma   90.00
#
_symmetry.space_group_name_H-M   'P 1'
#
loop_
_entity.id
_entity.type
_entity.pdbx_description
1 polymer ?
#
loop_
_entity_poly.entity_id
_entity_poly.type
_entity_poly.pdbx_seq_one_letter_code
_entity_poly.pdbx_strand_id
1 'polypeptide(L)'
;MMTFRLLLAALLLAIVPISASAQPAPAPAPFGMAGTSIAPDSRADFRIPVPEGSDGATFIPVTVIHGAKPGPVLAVVAGVHGFEFASILAAERLAERVDPSQLAGTLVLVRIANIPGFEGRSPNVNPVDRKNLNRVFPGDPQGTQTERMADLIAREVVARSTFLMDVHSGDGAEFLDAFVGVYGGPLATDFPLALKVAQGFGFPNIVRYSMETQEQIDRGRSLNRQGVAAGKPTILVEIGQNGSREEAHVAAIAAGVENALVVLGMADGPMRDVPPSLRLFEGTIAVAATHTGIYHPQNPAPRAVAQGELIGIIRDYTGKEVERLHSPIDGYTLYGITGPPVEAGDGVATIAIPASGF
;
A
#
# COMPACT_ATOMS: atom_id res chain seq x y z
N MET A 1 93.83 10.99 17.50
CA MET A 1 92.83 11.79 18.24
C MET A 1 91.44 11.45 17.70
N MET A 2 90.54 11.10 18.62
CA MET A 2 89.07 11.08 18.54
C MET A 2 88.36 10.20 17.49
N THR A 3 87.80 9.12 18.04
CA THR A 3 86.66 8.33 17.58
C THR A 3 85.37 9.14 17.48
N PHE A 4 84.59 8.97 16.41
CA PHE A 4 83.17 9.31 16.35
C PHE A 4 82.39 8.08 15.83
N ARG A 5 81.64 7.42 16.72
CA ARG A 5 80.63 6.40 16.37
C ARG A 5 79.27 7.07 16.48
N LEU A 6 78.55 7.18 15.36
CA LEU A 6 77.12 7.52 15.36
C LEU A 6 76.32 6.25 15.69
N LEU A 7 75.63 6.24 16.82
CA LEU A 7 74.56 5.29 17.13
C LEU A 7 73.24 5.85 16.61
N LEU A 8 72.64 5.18 15.62
CA LEU A 8 71.27 5.43 15.18
C LEU A 8 70.35 4.51 16.00
N ALA A 9 69.61 5.07 16.96
CA ALA A 9 68.59 4.33 17.71
C ALA A 9 67.27 4.37 16.92
N ALA A 10 66.87 3.23 16.33
CA ALA A 10 65.56 3.06 15.73
C ALA A 10 64.52 2.81 16.82
N LEU A 11 63.65 3.81 17.07
CA LEU A 11 62.51 3.69 17.97
C LEU A 11 61.34 3.05 17.20
N LEU A 12 61.16 1.74 17.33
CA LEU A 12 59.96 1.04 16.85
C LEU A 12 58.80 1.36 17.79
N LEU A 13 57.95 2.31 17.40
CA LEU A 13 56.62 2.50 18.00
C LEU A 13 55.71 1.36 17.56
N ALA A 14 55.43 0.44 18.48
CA ALA A 14 54.37 -0.55 18.31
C ALA A 14 53.02 0.18 18.34
N ILE A 15 52.38 0.35 17.18
CA ILE A 15 51.00 0.80 17.08
C ILE A 15 50.12 -0.39 17.46
N VAL A 16 49.68 -0.43 18.71
CA VAL A 16 48.62 -1.34 19.16
C VAL A 16 47.30 -0.83 18.56
N PRO A 17 46.56 -1.63 17.76
CA PRO A 17 45.26 -1.22 17.29
C PRO A 17 44.33 -1.14 18.49
N ILE A 18 43.91 0.07 18.86
CA ILE A 18 42.82 0.29 19.79
C ILE A 18 41.56 -0.12 19.03
N SER A 19 41.11 -1.36 19.23
CA SER A 19 39.77 -1.77 18.86
C SER A 19 38.79 -0.94 19.68
N ALA A 20 38.30 0.15 19.10
CA ALA A 20 37.17 0.88 19.65
C ALA A 20 35.98 -0.08 19.64
N SER A 21 35.65 -0.66 20.80
CA SER A 21 34.36 -1.32 20.99
C SER A 21 33.31 -0.24 20.80
N ALA A 22 32.64 -0.24 19.64
CA ALA A 22 31.48 0.63 19.44
C ALA A 22 30.48 0.30 20.55
N GLN A 23 30.19 1.28 21.42
CA GLN A 23 29.08 1.13 22.36
C GLN A 23 27.82 0.84 21.54
N PRO A 24 27.01 -0.16 21.92
CA PRO A 24 25.75 -0.40 21.24
C PRO A 24 24.94 0.90 21.25
N ALA A 25 24.37 1.25 20.10
CA ALA A 25 23.50 2.41 20.00
C ALA A 25 22.42 2.34 21.09
N PRO A 26 22.04 3.48 21.72
CA PRO A 26 21.00 3.46 22.73
C PRO A 26 19.71 2.89 22.14
N ALA A 27 19.03 2.05 22.93
CA ALA A 27 17.72 1.51 22.56
C ALA A 27 16.75 2.66 22.24
N PRO A 28 15.84 2.50 21.26
CA PRO A 28 14.88 3.54 20.92
C PRO A 28 13.95 3.86 22.11
N ALA A 29 13.34 5.05 22.10
CA ALA A 29 12.29 5.37 23.06
C ALA A 29 11.01 4.58 22.72
N PRO A 30 10.13 4.28 23.70
CA PRO A 30 8.86 3.62 23.43
C PRO A 30 8.03 4.34 22.35
N PHE A 31 7.43 3.58 21.45
CA PHE A 31 6.57 4.11 20.40
C PHE A 31 5.14 4.30 20.92
N GLY A 32 4.61 5.51 20.82
CA GLY A 32 3.25 5.85 21.25
C GLY A 32 2.26 5.89 20.09
N MET A 33 1.11 5.21 20.21
CA MET A 33 0.01 5.24 19.25
C MET A 33 -1.33 5.02 19.94
N ALA A 34 -2.34 5.85 19.65
CA ALA A 34 -3.71 5.71 20.17
C ALA A 34 -3.77 5.45 21.70
N GLY A 35 -2.95 6.17 22.47
CA GLY A 35 -2.88 6.02 23.94
C GLY A 35 -2.11 4.79 24.43
N THR A 36 -1.60 3.93 23.54
CA THR A 36 -0.78 2.77 23.87
C THR A 36 0.70 3.11 23.73
N SER A 37 1.52 2.68 24.69
CA SER A 37 2.98 2.78 24.65
C SER A 37 3.59 1.40 24.39
N ILE A 38 4.39 1.26 23.34
CA ILE A 38 4.99 0.01 22.90
C ILE A 38 6.50 0.09 23.16
N ALA A 39 7.02 -0.81 24.00
CA ALA A 39 8.43 -0.85 24.33
C ALA A 39 9.28 -1.26 23.12
N PRO A 40 10.56 -0.86 23.06
CA PRO A 40 11.52 -1.43 22.09
C PRO A 40 11.57 -2.95 22.17
N ASP A 41 11.93 -3.58 21.05
CA ASP A 41 12.03 -5.04 20.95
C ASP A 41 10.74 -5.76 21.40
N SER A 42 9.58 -5.22 21.00
CA SER A 42 8.30 -5.77 21.43
C SER A 42 7.20 -5.59 20.39
N ARG A 43 6.11 -6.34 20.60
CA ARG A 43 4.87 -6.26 19.82
C ARG A 43 3.70 -5.96 20.75
N ALA A 44 2.78 -5.13 20.27
CA ALA A 44 1.49 -4.93 20.91
C ALA A 44 0.36 -5.09 19.88
N ASP A 45 -0.68 -5.82 20.27
CA ASP A 45 -1.93 -5.92 19.52
C ASP A 45 -3.03 -5.20 20.30
N PHE A 46 -3.72 -4.26 19.67
CA PHE A 46 -4.79 -3.51 20.30
C PHE A 46 -5.83 -3.06 19.29
N ARG A 47 -6.89 -2.43 19.79
CA ARG A 47 -7.97 -1.86 19.00
C ARG A 47 -7.94 -0.35 19.17
N ILE A 48 -7.93 0.39 18.07
CA ILE A 48 -8.27 1.82 18.11
C ILE A 48 -9.80 1.89 18.20
N PRO A 49 -10.37 2.37 19.31
CA PRO A 49 -11.82 2.47 19.44
C PRO A 49 -12.33 3.55 18.49
N VAL A 50 -13.43 3.25 17.79
CA VAL A 50 -14.19 4.21 16.99
C VAL A 50 -15.49 4.44 17.75
N PRO A 51 -15.62 5.52 18.53
CA PRO A 51 -16.79 5.75 19.36
C PRO A 51 -18.07 5.86 18.55
N GLU A 52 -19.20 5.63 19.22
CA GLU A 52 -20.52 5.89 18.64
C GLU A 52 -20.69 7.37 18.32
N GLY A 53 -21.43 7.65 17.24
CA GLY A 53 -21.81 8.98 16.80
C GLY A 53 -23.30 8.98 16.46
N SER A 54 -23.65 9.41 15.24
CA SER A 54 -25.00 9.21 14.70
C SER A 54 -25.33 7.73 14.42
N ASP A 55 -24.29 6.89 14.31
CA ASP A 55 -24.33 5.45 14.11
C ASP A 55 -23.45 4.74 15.15
N GLY A 56 -23.55 3.41 15.21
CA GLY A 56 -22.94 2.59 16.27
C GLY A 56 -21.42 2.66 16.32
N ALA A 57 -20.86 2.35 17.49
CA ALA A 57 -19.41 2.22 17.68
C ALA A 57 -18.83 1.04 16.87
N THR A 58 -17.54 1.13 16.56
CA THR A 58 -16.75 0.03 15.99
C THR A 58 -15.29 0.15 16.47
N PHE A 59 -14.35 -0.54 15.83
CA PHE A 59 -12.94 -0.44 16.14
C PHE A 59 -12.07 -0.78 14.93
N ILE A 60 -10.79 -0.40 15.00
CA ILE A 60 -9.77 -0.75 14.01
C ILE A 60 -8.70 -1.62 14.71
N PRO A 61 -8.53 -2.91 14.35
CA PRO A 61 -7.47 -3.75 14.90
C PRO A 61 -6.09 -3.35 14.35
N VAL A 62 -5.15 -3.12 15.26
CA VAL A 62 -3.78 -2.72 14.94
C VAL A 62 -2.79 -3.64 15.64
N THR A 63 -1.75 -4.02 14.91
CA THR A 63 -0.53 -4.59 15.47
C THR A 63 0.60 -3.58 15.28
N VAL A 64 1.33 -3.30 16.35
CA VAL A 64 2.56 -2.52 16.30
C VAL A 64 3.72 -3.42 16.69
N ILE A 65 4.72 -3.51 15.81
CA ILE A 65 5.98 -4.20 16.06
C ILE A 65 7.06 -3.14 16.12
N HIS A 66 7.58 -2.90 17.32
CA HIS A 66 8.59 -1.88 17.56
C HIS A 66 9.96 -2.54 17.73
N GLY A 67 10.87 -2.17 16.83
CA GLY A 67 12.17 -2.80 16.70
C GLY A 67 13.14 -2.50 17.84
N ALA A 68 14.17 -3.33 17.95
CA ALA A 68 15.26 -3.15 18.91
C ALA A 68 16.20 -1.98 18.53
N LYS A 69 16.17 -1.52 17.27
CA LYS A 69 17.04 -0.46 16.75
C LYS A 69 16.22 0.78 16.34
N PRO A 70 16.76 2.00 16.44
CA PRO A 70 16.13 3.18 15.84
C PRO A 70 15.96 3.05 14.33
N GLY A 71 14.89 3.60 13.76
CA GLY A 71 14.61 3.53 12.33
C GLY A 71 13.28 4.20 11.94
N PRO A 72 12.87 4.08 10.67
CA PRO A 72 11.64 4.69 10.16
C PRO A 72 10.38 3.99 10.69
N VAL A 73 9.22 4.60 10.46
CA VAL A 73 7.91 4.02 10.77
C VAL A 73 7.21 3.67 9.46
N LEU A 74 7.08 2.38 9.17
CA LEU A 74 6.29 1.89 8.06
C LEU A 74 4.87 1.58 8.53
N ALA A 75 3.88 2.25 7.96
CA ALA A 75 2.48 1.89 8.13
C ALA A 75 1.98 1.09 6.93
N VAL A 76 1.45 -0.10 7.18
CA VAL A 76 0.79 -0.97 6.22
C VAL A 76 -0.68 -1.05 6.61
N VAL A 77 -1.56 -0.60 5.72
CA VAL A 77 -3.00 -0.58 5.96
C VAL A 77 -3.69 -1.54 5.01
N ALA A 78 -4.33 -2.56 5.58
CA ALA A 78 -5.11 -3.56 4.85
C ALA A 78 -6.60 -3.45 5.21
N GLY A 79 -7.44 -4.03 4.36
CA GLY A 79 -8.89 -4.10 4.58
C GLY A 79 -9.57 -2.73 4.59
N VAL A 80 -9.08 -1.77 3.78
CA VAL A 80 -9.81 -0.51 3.50
C VAL A 80 -11.17 -0.84 2.89
N HIS A 81 -11.19 -1.79 1.95
CA HIS A 81 -12.40 -2.52 1.59
C HIS A 81 -12.40 -3.89 2.30
N GLY A 82 -13.52 -4.25 2.92
CA GLY A 82 -13.61 -5.42 3.79
C GLY A 82 -13.66 -6.75 3.06
N PHE A 83 -13.86 -6.76 1.73
CA PHE A 83 -13.95 -7.97 0.93
C PHE A 83 -12.63 -8.37 0.26
N GLU A 84 -11.56 -7.61 0.50
CA GLU A 84 -10.24 -7.81 -0.06
C GLU A 84 -9.38 -8.71 0.85
N PHE A 85 -9.64 -10.01 0.82
CA PHE A 85 -9.09 -10.90 1.86
C PHE A 85 -7.58 -11.14 1.76
N ALA A 86 -6.97 -11.08 0.58
CA ALA A 86 -5.55 -11.39 0.44
C ALA A 86 -4.66 -10.38 1.20
N SER A 87 -5.01 -9.09 1.18
CA SER A 87 -4.30 -8.05 1.93
C SER A 87 -4.44 -8.24 3.45
N ILE A 88 -5.66 -8.57 3.92
CA ILE A 88 -5.95 -8.83 5.33
C ILE A 88 -5.14 -10.02 5.84
N LEU A 89 -5.13 -11.13 5.10
CA LEU A 89 -4.38 -12.34 5.45
C LEU A 89 -2.86 -12.12 5.39
N ALA A 90 -2.39 -11.24 4.50
CA ALA A 90 -0.98 -10.87 4.45
C ALA A 90 -0.58 -10.04 5.69
N ALA A 91 -1.42 -9.09 6.11
CA ALA A 91 -1.20 -8.32 7.34
C ALA A 91 -1.20 -9.21 8.59
N GLU A 92 -2.09 -10.20 8.67
CA GLU A 92 -2.10 -11.22 9.72
C GLU A 92 -0.77 -12.01 9.75
N ARG A 93 -0.34 -12.51 8.59
CA ARG A 93 0.91 -13.26 8.44
C ARG A 93 2.15 -12.43 8.81
N LEU A 94 2.20 -11.16 8.39
CA LEU A 94 3.30 -10.26 8.70
C LEU A 94 3.40 -10.01 10.20
N ALA A 95 2.26 -9.89 10.89
CA ALA A 95 2.24 -9.71 12.34
C ALA A 95 2.92 -10.87 13.08
N GLU A 96 2.82 -12.10 12.55
CA GLU A 96 3.44 -13.30 13.12
C GLU A 96 4.91 -13.48 12.73
N ARG A 97 5.29 -13.05 11.52
CA ARG A 97 6.62 -13.31 10.96
C ARG A 97 7.68 -12.28 11.31
N VAL A 98 7.29 -11.01 11.47
CA VAL A 98 8.27 -9.95 11.70
C VAL A 98 8.73 -9.98 13.15
N ASP A 99 10.01 -10.30 13.35
CA ASP A 99 10.67 -10.33 14.66
C ASP A 99 11.14 -8.92 15.04
N PRO A 100 10.63 -8.33 16.14
CA PRO A 100 11.08 -7.01 16.61
C PRO A 100 12.58 -6.95 16.93
N SER A 101 13.22 -8.08 17.28
CA SER A 101 14.65 -8.11 17.60
C SER A 101 15.54 -7.82 16.37
N GLN A 102 15.01 -8.09 15.18
CA GLN A 102 15.69 -7.88 13.89
C GLN A 102 15.24 -6.60 13.19
N LEU A 103 14.26 -5.88 13.74
CA LEU A 103 13.67 -4.70 13.12
C LEU A 103 14.37 -3.42 13.59
N ALA A 104 14.63 -2.51 12.66
CA ALA A 104 14.96 -1.12 12.91
C ALA A 104 13.74 -0.24 12.65
N GLY A 105 13.34 0.55 13.65
CA GLY A 105 12.15 1.40 13.58
C GLY A 105 10.88 0.70 14.02
N THR A 106 9.76 0.98 13.36
CA THR A 106 8.45 0.46 13.76
C THR A 106 7.64 0.03 12.54
N LEU A 107 7.07 -1.17 12.58
CA LEU A 107 6.06 -1.61 11.65
C LEU A 107 4.67 -1.50 12.29
N VAL A 108 3.79 -0.73 11.67
CA VAL A 108 2.39 -0.56 12.06
C VAL A 108 1.52 -1.29 11.05
N LEU A 109 0.76 -2.28 11.50
CA LEU A 109 -0.15 -3.08 10.68
C LEU A 109 -1.58 -2.77 11.09
N VAL A 110 -2.31 -2.02 10.27
CA VAL A 110 -3.78 -1.98 10.36
C VAL A 110 -4.29 -3.21 9.63
N ARG A 111 -4.75 -4.21 10.38
CA ARG A 111 -5.09 -5.52 9.80
C ARG A 111 -6.36 -5.46 8.95
N ILE A 112 -7.37 -4.74 9.45
CA ILE A 112 -8.65 -4.54 8.79
C ILE A 112 -9.13 -3.12 9.12
N ALA A 113 -8.99 -2.19 8.19
CA ALA A 113 -9.41 -0.80 8.41
C ALA A 113 -10.94 -0.66 8.53
N ASN A 114 -11.70 -1.42 7.74
CA ASN A 114 -13.17 -1.38 7.71
C ASN A 114 -13.78 -2.69 8.24
N ILE A 115 -13.76 -2.87 9.57
CA ILE A 115 -14.36 -4.03 10.24
C ILE A 115 -15.83 -4.26 9.87
N PRO A 116 -16.71 -3.23 9.86
CA PRO A 116 -18.10 -3.40 9.43
C PRO A 116 -18.23 -3.93 8.00
N GLY A 117 -17.40 -3.45 7.08
CA GLY A 117 -17.33 -3.97 5.71
C GLY A 117 -16.93 -5.44 5.66
N PHE A 118 -15.93 -5.84 6.45
CA PHE A 118 -15.44 -7.22 6.53
C PHE A 118 -16.48 -8.18 7.13
N GLU A 119 -17.00 -7.88 8.32
CA GLU A 119 -17.99 -8.73 9.01
C GLU A 119 -19.31 -8.81 8.23
N GLY A 120 -19.71 -7.69 7.62
CA GLY A 120 -20.88 -7.58 6.75
C GLY A 120 -20.69 -8.22 5.37
N ARG A 121 -19.48 -8.66 5.01
CA ARG A 121 -19.15 -9.19 3.67
C ARG A 121 -19.60 -8.24 2.56
N SER A 122 -19.35 -6.94 2.76
CA SER A 122 -19.82 -5.86 1.89
C SER A 122 -18.69 -5.41 0.95
N PRO A 123 -18.83 -5.64 -0.37
CA PRO A 123 -17.91 -5.09 -1.36
C PRO A 123 -17.88 -3.56 -1.32
N ASN A 124 -16.70 -2.96 -1.46
CA ASN A 124 -16.41 -1.54 -1.64
C ASN A 124 -16.82 -0.57 -0.52
N VAL A 125 -17.85 -0.88 0.28
CA VAL A 125 -18.48 0.08 1.20
C VAL A 125 -18.73 -0.53 2.58
N ASN A 126 -18.74 0.34 3.58
CA ASN A 126 -19.29 0.01 4.89
C ASN A 126 -20.83 -0.16 4.76
N PRO A 127 -21.43 -1.29 5.22
CA PRO A 127 -22.87 -1.50 5.12
C PRO A 127 -23.70 -0.58 6.02
N VAL A 128 -23.11 0.05 7.04
CA VAL A 128 -23.80 0.92 8.00
C VAL A 128 -24.20 2.25 7.36
N ASP A 129 -23.28 2.90 6.64
CA ASP A 129 -23.48 4.24 6.06
C ASP A 129 -23.36 4.27 4.53
N ARG A 130 -23.07 3.12 3.91
CA ARG A 130 -22.89 2.93 2.46
C ARG A 130 -21.75 3.76 1.86
N LYS A 131 -20.83 4.27 2.69
CA LYS A 131 -19.65 5.03 2.21
C LYS A 131 -18.49 4.09 1.91
N ASN A 132 -17.75 4.44 0.86
CA ASN A 132 -16.45 3.84 0.58
C ASN A 132 -15.39 4.56 1.42
N LEU A 133 -14.69 3.82 2.30
CA LEU A 133 -13.63 4.38 3.15
C LEU A 133 -12.53 5.07 2.33
N ASN A 134 -12.21 4.51 1.16
CA ASN A 134 -11.23 5.02 0.22
C ASN A 134 -11.69 6.26 -0.60
N ARG A 135 -12.76 6.92 -0.16
CA ARG A 135 -13.30 8.16 -0.76
C ARG A 135 -13.53 9.28 0.26
N VAL A 136 -13.30 9.03 1.55
CA VAL A 136 -13.70 9.96 2.62
C VAL A 136 -12.54 10.46 3.46
N PHE A 137 -11.28 10.10 3.16
CA PHE A 137 -10.14 10.67 3.88
C PHE A 137 -10.09 12.21 3.69
N PRO A 138 -9.69 13.00 4.72
CA PRO A 138 -9.10 12.56 5.98
C PRO A 138 -10.15 12.06 6.99
N GLY A 139 -11.44 12.09 6.67
CA GLY A 139 -12.53 11.76 7.58
C GLY A 139 -13.10 12.98 8.30
N ASP A 140 -14.05 12.70 9.18
CA ASP A 140 -14.68 13.66 10.08
C ASP A 140 -14.95 12.96 11.42
N PRO A 141 -14.35 13.40 12.54
CA PRO A 141 -14.57 12.79 13.86
C PRO A 141 -16.02 12.91 14.35
N GLN A 142 -16.82 13.81 13.79
CA GLN A 142 -18.25 13.97 14.08
C GLN A 142 -19.14 13.40 12.95
N GLY A 143 -18.55 12.83 11.91
CA GLY A 143 -19.26 12.27 10.77
C GLY A 143 -19.84 10.89 11.05
N THR A 144 -20.22 10.21 9.96
CA THR A 144 -20.66 8.81 9.94
C THR A 144 -19.53 7.85 10.34
N GLN A 145 -19.87 6.59 10.61
CA GLN A 145 -18.94 5.57 11.08
C GLN A 145 -17.67 5.49 10.22
N THR A 146 -17.82 5.52 8.89
CA THR A 146 -16.69 5.46 7.94
C THR A 146 -15.84 6.71 7.97
N GLU A 147 -16.44 7.89 8.16
CA GLU A 147 -15.71 9.16 8.31
C GLU A 147 -14.92 9.21 9.62
N ARG A 148 -15.49 8.70 10.72
CA ARG A 148 -14.77 8.59 12.00
C ARG A 148 -13.61 7.59 11.93
N MET A 149 -13.79 6.47 11.20
CA MET A 149 -12.69 5.54 10.91
C MET A 149 -11.58 6.20 10.10
N ALA A 150 -11.92 6.92 9.03
CA ALA A 150 -10.93 7.63 8.21
C ALA A 150 -10.14 8.67 9.03
N ASP A 151 -10.80 9.43 9.90
CA ASP A 151 -10.17 10.42 10.79
C ASP A 151 -9.17 9.78 11.75
N LEU A 152 -9.54 8.65 12.38
CA LEU A 152 -8.65 7.92 13.26
C LEU A 152 -7.44 7.33 12.53
N ILE A 153 -7.64 6.75 11.33
CA ILE A 153 -6.53 6.24 10.51
C ILE A 153 -5.60 7.39 10.11
N ALA A 154 -6.15 8.53 9.68
CA ALA A 154 -5.34 9.69 9.30
C ALA A 154 -4.49 10.21 10.47
N ARG A 155 -5.09 10.39 11.65
CA ARG A 155 -4.41 10.98 12.82
C ARG A 155 -3.49 10.01 13.57
N GLU A 156 -3.89 8.75 13.74
CA GLU A 156 -3.13 7.81 14.58
C GLU A 156 -2.18 6.92 13.77
N VAL A 157 -2.46 6.69 12.48
CA VAL A 157 -1.64 5.81 11.63
C VAL A 157 -0.83 6.62 10.64
N VAL A 158 -1.48 7.36 9.74
CA VAL A 158 -0.79 8.09 8.65
C VAL A 158 0.15 9.16 9.22
N ALA A 159 -0.33 10.00 10.15
CA ALA A 159 0.48 11.07 10.74
C ALA A 159 1.74 10.57 11.46
N ARG A 160 1.69 9.36 12.06
CA ARG A 160 2.80 8.73 12.78
C ARG A 160 3.78 7.95 11.90
N SER A 161 3.40 7.69 10.65
CA SER A 161 4.26 7.00 9.68
C SER A 161 5.32 7.92 9.08
N THR A 162 6.43 7.35 8.64
CA THR A 162 7.39 7.98 7.72
C THR A 162 7.21 7.48 6.29
N PHE A 163 6.56 6.31 6.11
CA PHE A 163 6.19 5.75 4.82
C PHE A 163 4.84 5.02 4.96
N LEU A 164 3.94 5.20 3.99
CA LEU A 164 2.61 4.59 3.96
C LEU A 164 2.50 3.54 2.85
N MET A 165 1.91 2.40 3.16
CA MET A 165 1.49 1.39 2.19
C MET A 165 -0.01 1.16 2.33
N ASP A 166 -0.73 1.48 1.26
CA ASP A 166 -2.14 1.19 1.09
C ASP A 166 -2.26 -0.15 0.37
N VAL A 167 -2.57 -1.22 1.09
CA VAL A 167 -2.50 -2.59 0.59
C VAL A 167 -3.89 -3.13 0.33
N HIS A 168 -4.19 -3.26 -0.95
CA HIS A 168 -5.45 -3.72 -1.48
C HIS A 168 -5.30 -5.12 -2.11
N SER A 169 -6.44 -5.74 -2.36
CA SER A 169 -6.52 -6.90 -3.24
C SER A 169 -7.86 -6.90 -3.97
N GLY A 170 -8.07 -7.82 -4.91
CA GLY A 170 -9.32 -7.81 -5.66
C GLY A 170 -10.58 -8.03 -4.78
N ASP A 171 -11.48 -7.06 -4.76
CA ASP A 171 -12.81 -7.05 -4.16
C ASP A 171 -13.78 -7.92 -5.00
N GLY A 172 -15.09 -7.72 -4.90
CA GLY A 172 -16.12 -8.54 -5.53
C GLY A 172 -16.32 -8.24 -7.01
N ALA A 173 -16.42 -9.31 -7.79
CA ALA A 173 -16.81 -9.29 -9.20
C ALA A 173 -15.84 -8.52 -10.12
N GLU A 174 -14.54 -8.63 -9.86
CA GLU A 174 -13.48 -7.97 -10.62
C GLU A 174 -12.31 -8.90 -10.94
N PHE A 175 -11.57 -8.55 -11.98
CA PHE A 175 -10.24 -9.07 -12.27
C PHE A 175 -9.21 -7.99 -11.97
N LEU A 176 -8.01 -8.40 -11.56
CA LEU A 176 -6.90 -7.49 -11.37
C LEU A 176 -5.56 -8.21 -11.62
N ASP A 177 -4.66 -7.55 -12.36
CA ASP A 177 -3.27 -8.00 -12.50
C ASP A 177 -2.39 -7.26 -11.49
N ALA A 178 -1.39 -7.94 -10.93
CA ALA A 178 -0.64 -7.41 -9.78
C ALA A 178 0.13 -6.13 -10.12
N PHE A 179 -0.09 -5.03 -9.39
CA PHE A 179 0.62 -3.78 -9.62
C PHE A 179 0.91 -2.98 -8.34
N VAL A 180 1.92 -2.12 -8.42
CA VAL A 180 2.21 -1.10 -7.41
C VAL A 180 1.96 0.29 -8.00
N GLY A 181 1.11 1.08 -7.37
CA GLY A 181 0.89 2.48 -7.68
C GLY A 181 1.85 3.38 -6.92
N VAL A 182 2.53 4.29 -7.61
CA VAL A 182 3.42 5.31 -7.03
C VAL A 182 2.91 6.71 -7.39
N TYR A 183 3.07 7.66 -6.47
CA TYR A 183 2.58 9.03 -6.66
C TYR A 183 3.76 9.93 -6.99
N GLY A 184 3.75 10.53 -8.19
CA GLY A 184 4.79 11.44 -8.68
C GLY A 184 4.23 12.84 -8.96
N GLY A 185 5.08 13.78 -9.36
CA GLY A 185 4.70 15.17 -9.62
C GLY A 185 4.99 16.12 -8.45
N PRO A 186 4.72 17.43 -8.61
CA PRO A 186 5.17 18.47 -7.67
C PRO A 186 4.64 18.33 -6.25
N LEU A 187 3.46 17.72 -6.08
CA LEU A 187 2.85 17.51 -4.77
C LEU A 187 3.19 16.15 -4.16
N ALA A 188 3.86 15.26 -4.90
CA ALA A 188 4.30 13.99 -4.37
C ALA A 188 5.37 14.18 -3.29
N THR A 189 5.34 13.34 -2.27
CA THR A 189 6.38 13.30 -1.24
C THR A 189 7.38 12.20 -1.56
N ASP A 190 8.66 12.56 -1.70
CA ASP A 190 9.79 11.64 -1.90
C ASP A 190 9.49 10.50 -2.91
N PHE A 191 9.12 10.93 -4.12
CA PHE A 191 8.88 10.00 -5.24
C PHE A 191 10.06 9.05 -5.50
N PRO A 192 11.34 9.46 -5.45
CA PRO A 192 12.46 8.53 -5.62
C PRO A 192 12.45 7.37 -4.61
N LEU A 193 12.15 7.64 -3.34
CA LEU A 193 12.02 6.57 -2.35
C LEU A 193 10.81 5.68 -2.62
N ALA A 194 9.64 6.25 -2.92
CA ALA A 194 8.43 5.50 -3.23
C ALA A 194 8.62 4.58 -4.45
N LEU A 195 9.28 5.09 -5.50
CA LEU A 195 9.62 4.32 -6.70
C LEU A 195 10.61 3.19 -6.39
N LYS A 196 11.63 3.46 -5.57
CA LYS A 196 12.59 2.42 -5.16
C LYS A 196 11.91 1.30 -4.39
N VAL A 197 10.97 1.62 -3.49
CA VAL A 197 10.17 0.63 -2.78
C VAL A 197 9.30 -0.16 -3.76
N ALA A 198 8.61 0.50 -4.70
CA ALA A 198 7.79 -0.18 -5.70
C ALA A 198 8.60 -1.13 -6.60
N GLN A 199 9.79 -0.72 -7.04
CA GLN A 199 10.70 -1.56 -7.83
C GLN A 199 11.19 -2.79 -7.05
N GLY A 200 11.37 -2.66 -5.73
CA GLY A 200 11.74 -3.77 -4.85
C GLY A 200 10.58 -4.65 -4.39
N PHE A 201 9.33 -4.24 -4.61
CA PHE A 201 8.17 -4.92 -4.04
C PHE A 201 7.94 -6.33 -4.61
N GLY A 202 8.34 -6.58 -5.84
CA GLY A 202 8.20 -7.91 -6.47
C GLY A 202 6.98 -8.07 -7.38
N PHE A 203 6.19 -7.02 -7.59
CA PHE A 203 5.10 -7.04 -8.57
C PHE A 203 5.60 -6.61 -9.95
N PRO A 204 5.04 -7.16 -11.05
CA PRO A 204 5.57 -6.95 -12.40
C PRO A 204 5.15 -5.60 -13.02
N ASN A 205 4.13 -4.94 -12.48
CA ASN A 205 3.57 -3.71 -13.02
C ASN A 205 3.76 -2.56 -12.02
N ILE A 206 4.23 -1.40 -12.49
CA ILE A 206 4.26 -0.15 -11.72
C ILE A 206 3.49 0.92 -12.47
N VAL A 207 2.58 1.60 -11.77
CA VAL A 207 1.79 2.71 -12.32
C VAL A 207 2.17 3.99 -11.60
N ARG A 208 2.65 5.00 -12.33
CA ARG A 208 2.83 6.35 -11.78
C ARG A 208 1.55 7.15 -11.92
N TYR A 209 1.05 7.69 -10.82
CA TYR A 209 -0.07 8.62 -10.76
C TYR A 209 0.46 10.03 -10.50
N SER A 210 0.15 10.96 -11.39
CA SER A 210 0.58 12.36 -11.26
C SER A 210 -0.27 13.14 -10.24
N MET A 211 0.41 13.82 -9.33
CA MET A 211 -0.13 14.72 -8.29
C MET A 211 0.27 16.16 -8.63
N GLU A 212 -0.46 16.76 -9.56
CA GLU A 212 -0.17 18.06 -10.17
C GLU A 212 -0.98 19.21 -9.55
N THR A 213 -2.20 18.93 -9.08
CA THR A 213 -3.13 19.98 -8.60
C THR A 213 -3.55 19.76 -7.16
N GLN A 214 -3.76 20.86 -6.45
CA GLN A 214 -4.23 20.83 -5.07
C GLN A 214 -5.64 20.23 -4.94
N GLU A 215 -6.47 20.33 -5.98
CA GLU A 215 -7.79 19.69 -6.01
C GLU A 215 -7.70 18.15 -5.90
N GLN A 216 -6.64 17.52 -6.44
CA GLN A 216 -6.41 16.08 -6.27
C GLN A 216 -6.15 15.69 -4.82
N ILE A 217 -5.79 16.67 -3.97
CA ILE A 217 -5.49 16.50 -2.55
C ILE A 217 -6.65 16.95 -1.68
N ASP A 218 -7.33 18.06 -1.99
CA ASP A 218 -8.22 18.74 -1.02
C ASP A 218 -9.57 18.08 -0.78
N ARG A 219 -10.11 17.34 -1.75
CA ARG A 219 -11.44 16.72 -1.66
C ARG A 219 -11.35 15.26 -1.26
N GLY A 220 -12.47 14.68 -0.79
CA GLY A 220 -12.58 13.29 -0.35
C GLY A 220 -11.73 12.34 -1.20
N ARG A 221 -10.77 11.68 -0.55
CA ARG A 221 -9.64 11.02 -1.22
C ARG A 221 -9.43 9.61 -0.72
N SER A 222 -8.64 8.86 -1.49
CA SER A 222 -8.13 7.56 -1.07
C SER A 222 -7.06 7.68 0.02
N LEU A 223 -6.79 6.58 0.71
CA LEU A 223 -5.80 6.53 1.78
C LEU A 223 -4.39 6.87 1.26
N ASN A 224 -4.01 6.32 0.10
CA ASN A 224 -2.75 6.70 -0.54
C ASN A 224 -2.64 8.22 -0.80
N ARG A 225 -3.71 8.90 -1.24
CA ARG A 225 -3.72 10.35 -1.48
C ARG A 225 -3.73 11.12 -0.16
N GLN A 226 -4.30 10.54 0.90
CA GLN A 226 -4.14 11.05 2.25
C GLN A 226 -2.67 10.98 2.73
N GLY A 227 -1.91 9.97 2.31
CA GLY A 227 -0.47 9.91 2.51
C GLY A 227 0.24 11.12 1.89
N VAL A 228 -0.04 11.39 0.61
CA VAL A 228 0.47 12.58 -0.10
C VAL A 228 0.06 13.87 0.61
N ALA A 229 -1.21 14.01 0.98
CA ALA A 229 -1.74 15.16 1.73
C ALA A 229 -1.04 15.39 3.08
N ALA A 230 -0.61 14.31 3.74
CA ALA A 230 0.10 14.34 5.01
C ALA A 230 1.63 14.49 4.85
N GLY A 231 2.12 14.71 3.63
CA GLY A 231 3.56 14.83 3.36
C GLY A 231 4.30 13.52 3.60
N LYS A 232 3.69 12.37 3.24
CA LYS A 232 4.27 11.03 3.42
C LYS A 232 4.49 10.37 2.05
N PRO A 233 5.69 9.81 1.77
CA PRO A 233 5.84 8.91 0.64
C PRO A 233 4.91 7.71 0.82
N THR A 234 4.30 7.28 -0.28
CA THR A 234 3.22 6.29 -0.25
C THR A 234 3.18 5.46 -1.52
N ILE A 235 2.79 4.19 -1.37
CA ILE A 235 2.48 3.30 -2.48
C ILE A 235 1.11 2.66 -2.29
N LEU A 236 0.46 2.35 -3.41
CA LEU A 236 -0.71 1.48 -3.50
C LEU A 236 -0.23 0.09 -3.93
N VAL A 237 -0.69 -0.98 -3.29
CA VAL A 237 -0.40 -2.36 -3.67
C VAL A 237 -1.70 -3.05 -4.04
N GLU A 238 -1.73 -3.69 -5.20
CA GLU A 238 -2.95 -4.27 -5.77
C GLU A 238 -2.66 -5.65 -6.36
N ILE A 239 -3.38 -6.68 -5.95
CA ILE A 239 -3.28 -8.05 -6.50
C ILE A 239 -4.58 -8.85 -6.27
N GLY A 240 -4.86 -9.85 -7.11
CA GLY A 240 -5.94 -10.81 -6.85
C GLY A 240 -7.22 -10.47 -7.60
N GLN A 241 -8.35 -10.97 -7.09
CA GLN A 241 -9.66 -10.88 -7.75
C GLN A 241 -10.74 -11.47 -6.86
N ASN A 242 -11.99 -11.01 -7.00
CA ASN A 242 -13.20 -11.69 -6.52
C ASN A 242 -13.20 -12.09 -5.04
N GLY A 243 -12.62 -11.29 -4.14
CA GLY A 243 -12.45 -11.65 -2.73
C GLY A 243 -11.69 -12.97 -2.56
N SER A 244 -10.69 -13.21 -3.40
CA SER A 244 -9.86 -14.42 -3.35
C SER A 244 -8.96 -14.41 -2.12
N ARG A 245 -8.70 -15.61 -1.60
CA ARG A 245 -7.75 -15.90 -0.52
C ARG A 245 -6.60 -16.78 -1.00
N GLU A 246 -6.33 -16.76 -2.31
CA GLU A 246 -5.25 -17.53 -2.91
C GLU A 246 -3.92 -17.27 -2.21
N GLU A 247 -3.29 -18.35 -1.77
CA GLU A 247 -2.02 -18.32 -1.04
C GLU A 247 -0.93 -17.60 -1.82
N ALA A 248 -0.91 -17.73 -3.15
CA ALA A 248 0.05 -17.04 -4.00
C ALA A 248 -0.05 -15.51 -3.86
N HIS A 249 -1.27 -14.94 -3.76
CA HIS A 249 -1.46 -13.50 -3.57
C HIS A 249 -1.05 -13.07 -2.16
N VAL A 250 -1.45 -13.82 -1.13
CA VAL A 250 -1.06 -13.55 0.26
C VAL A 250 0.46 -13.57 0.43
N ALA A 251 1.12 -14.59 -0.13
CA ALA A 251 2.57 -14.74 -0.09
C ALA A 251 3.28 -13.61 -0.84
N ALA A 252 2.78 -13.21 -2.01
CA ALA A 252 3.37 -12.14 -2.80
C ALA A 252 3.29 -10.78 -2.08
N ILE A 253 2.15 -10.45 -1.46
CA ILE A 253 2.02 -9.23 -0.65
C ILE A 253 2.98 -9.26 0.54
N ALA A 254 3.02 -10.36 1.29
CA ALA A 254 3.90 -10.47 2.46
C ALA A 254 5.38 -10.36 2.08
N ALA A 255 5.81 -11.02 1.00
CA ALA A 255 7.17 -10.91 0.48
C ALA A 255 7.49 -9.47 0.05
N GLY A 256 6.56 -8.77 -0.61
CA GLY A 256 6.76 -7.38 -1.03
C GLY A 256 6.87 -6.40 0.14
N VAL A 257 6.08 -6.58 1.21
CA VAL A 257 6.24 -5.79 2.43
C VAL A 257 7.59 -6.08 3.09
N GLU A 258 8.00 -7.35 3.20
CA GLU A 258 9.31 -7.72 3.74
C GLU A 258 10.47 -7.13 2.89
N ASN A 259 10.36 -7.10 1.56
CA ASN A 259 11.33 -6.42 0.70
C ASN A 259 11.34 -4.91 0.94
N ALA A 260 10.19 -4.30 1.19
CA ALA A 260 10.12 -2.88 1.48
C ALA A 260 10.79 -2.55 2.83
N LEU A 261 10.69 -3.42 3.83
CA LEU A 261 11.48 -3.29 5.07
C LEU A 261 12.98 -3.22 4.77
N VAL A 262 13.48 -4.04 3.83
CA VAL A 262 14.88 -3.99 3.37
C VAL A 262 15.20 -2.66 2.67
N VAL A 263 14.36 -2.23 1.71
CA VAL A 263 14.59 -0.97 0.97
C VAL A 263 14.61 0.26 1.89
N LEU A 264 13.77 0.26 2.92
CA LEU A 264 13.66 1.32 3.93
C LEU A 264 14.75 1.24 5.01
N GLY A 265 15.62 0.22 4.98
CA GLY A 265 16.66 0.01 5.99
C GLY A 265 16.13 -0.43 7.35
N MET A 266 14.92 -1.01 7.39
CA MET A 266 14.28 -1.55 8.59
C MET A 266 14.68 -3.00 8.88
N ALA A 267 15.10 -3.74 7.86
CA ALA A 267 15.54 -5.12 7.98
C ALA A 267 16.78 -5.38 7.12
N ASP A 268 17.60 -6.34 7.55
CA ASP A 268 18.78 -6.81 6.81
C ASP A 268 18.40 -7.96 5.87
N GLY A 269 19.14 -8.11 4.77
CA GLY A 269 19.01 -9.24 3.84
C GLY A 269 18.68 -8.83 2.40
N PRO A 270 18.65 -9.79 1.46
CA PRO A 270 18.31 -9.52 0.08
C PRO A 270 16.79 -9.40 -0.12
N MET A 271 16.38 -8.60 -1.09
CA MET A 271 15.00 -8.65 -1.61
C MET A 271 14.76 -9.99 -2.32
N ARG A 272 13.55 -10.52 -2.20
CA ARG A 272 13.09 -11.80 -2.77
C ARG A 272 12.09 -11.57 -3.88
N ASP A 273 12.02 -12.51 -4.83
CA ASP A 273 10.95 -12.57 -5.85
C ASP A 273 10.78 -11.28 -6.68
N VAL A 274 11.84 -10.48 -6.83
CA VAL A 274 11.84 -9.27 -7.67
C VAL A 274 11.94 -9.68 -9.15
N PRO A 275 10.97 -9.29 -10.00
CA PRO A 275 11.00 -9.67 -11.40
C PRO A 275 12.17 -9.01 -12.14
N PRO A 276 12.78 -9.70 -13.13
CA PRO A 276 13.93 -9.17 -13.87
C PRO A 276 13.59 -7.97 -14.75
N SER A 277 12.31 -7.79 -15.10
CA SER A 277 11.81 -6.69 -15.91
C SER A 277 10.47 -6.21 -15.36
N LEU A 278 10.30 -4.91 -15.27
CA LEU A 278 9.08 -4.24 -14.83
C LEU A 278 8.36 -3.65 -16.04
N ARG A 279 7.03 -3.73 -16.04
CA ARG A 279 6.18 -2.93 -16.94
C ARG A 279 5.84 -1.62 -16.24
N LEU A 280 6.15 -0.52 -16.91
CA LEU A 280 5.96 0.82 -16.38
C LEU A 280 4.78 1.48 -17.08
N PHE A 281 3.93 2.13 -16.32
CA PHE A 281 2.76 2.83 -16.82
C PHE A 281 2.67 4.24 -16.26
N GLU A 282 2.26 5.19 -17.11
CA GLU A 282 2.07 6.60 -16.78
C GLU A 282 0.57 6.91 -16.67
N GLY A 283 -0.02 6.56 -15.54
CA GLY A 283 -1.45 6.71 -15.29
C GLY A 283 -2.31 5.67 -15.99
N THR A 284 -3.63 5.88 -15.88
CA THR A 284 -4.67 4.94 -16.32
C THR A 284 -5.89 5.68 -16.84
N ILE A 285 -6.64 5.04 -17.73
CA ILE A 285 -7.93 5.53 -18.24
C ILE A 285 -9.00 4.49 -17.94
N ALA A 286 -10.09 4.91 -17.31
CA ALA A 286 -11.27 4.08 -17.10
C ALA A 286 -12.14 4.07 -18.37
N VAL A 287 -12.58 2.88 -18.79
CA VAL A 287 -13.64 2.70 -19.78
C VAL A 287 -14.97 2.73 -19.04
N ALA A 288 -15.69 3.84 -19.13
CA ALA A 288 -16.93 4.05 -18.38
C ALA A 288 -18.16 3.57 -19.17
N ALA A 289 -19.07 2.86 -18.50
CA ALA A 289 -20.39 2.53 -19.02
C ALA A 289 -21.26 3.79 -19.14
N THR A 290 -22.03 3.89 -20.22
CA THR A 290 -23.05 4.94 -20.39
C THR A 290 -24.47 4.41 -20.17
N HIS A 291 -24.64 3.09 -20.08
CA HIS A 291 -25.90 2.41 -19.82
C HIS A 291 -25.81 1.47 -18.62
N THR A 292 -26.91 1.38 -17.86
CA THR A 292 -27.10 0.36 -16.82
C THR A 292 -27.59 -0.95 -17.45
N GLY A 293 -27.07 -2.09 -17.00
CA GLY A 293 -27.55 -3.39 -17.47
C GLY A 293 -26.68 -4.58 -17.06
N ILE A 294 -26.73 -5.61 -17.89
CA ILE A 294 -25.96 -6.84 -17.75
C ILE A 294 -24.69 -6.72 -18.61
N TYR A 295 -23.54 -6.60 -17.95
CA TYR A 295 -22.23 -6.54 -18.57
C TYR A 295 -21.72 -7.93 -18.95
N HIS A 296 -21.22 -8.00 -20.18
CA HIS A 296 -20.58 -9.16 -20.77
C HIS A 296 -19.14 -8.76 -21.14
N PRO A 297 -18.18 -8.94 -20.22
CA PRO A 297 -16.78 -8.63 -20.48
C PRO A 297 -16.20 -9.56 -21.55
N GLN A 298 -15.30 -9.03 -22.37
CA GLN A 298 -14.37 -9.85 -23.15
C GLN A 298 -13.30 -10.43 -22.22
N ASN A 299 -12.70 -11.55 -22.62
CA ASN A 299 -11.54 -12.08 -21.89
C ASN A 299 -10.41 -11.04 -21.97
N PRO A 300 -9.89 -10.55 -20.82
CA PRO A 300 -8.83 -9.55 -20.83
C PRO A 300 -7.45 -10.14 -21.12
N ALA A 301 -7.34 -11.41 -21.53
CA ALA A 301 -6.11 -12.07 -21.93
C ALA A 301 -6.05 -12.29 -23.46
N PRO A 302 -4.97 -11.86 -24.16
CA PRO A 302 -3.80 -11.15 -23.62
C PRO A 302 -4.17 -9.74 -23.12
N ARG A 303 -3.38 -9.25 -22.14
CA ARG A 303 -3.66 -7.98 -21.44
C ARG A 303 -3.34 -6.73 -22.26
N ALA A 304 -2.52 -6.86 -23.30
CA ALA A 304 -2.30 -5.78 -24.25
C ALA A 304 -3.57 -5.58 -25.08
N VAL A 305 -3.98 -4.32 -25.24
CA VAL A 305 -5.22 -3.96 -25.95
C VAL A 305 -4.95 -2.81 -26.92
N ALA A 306 -5.54 -2.87 -28.10
CA ALA A 306 -5.45 -1.80 -29.10
C ALA A 306 -6.57 -0.77 -28.94
N GLN A 307 -6.33 0.47 -29.36
CA GLN A 307 -7.36 1.49 -29.47
C GLN A 307 -8.50 0.99 -30.38
N GLY A 308 -9.74 1.12 -29.90
CA GLY A 308 -10.94 0.65 -30.60
C GLY A 308 -11.22 -0.84 -30.44
N GLU A 309 -10.38 -1.60 -29.75
CA GLU A 309 -10.64 -3.01 -29.44
C GLU A 309 -11.82 -3.14 -28.46
N LEU A 310 -12.67 -4.14 -28.67
CA LEU A 310 -13.86 -4.37 -27.86
C LEU A 310 -13.47 -4.89 -26.46
N ILE A 311 -13.90 -4.17 -25.42
CA ILE A 311 -13.71 -4.54 -24.01
C ILE A 311 -14.89 -5.34 -23.48
N GLY A 312 -16.10 -5.02 -23.93
CA GLY A 312 -17.30 -5.72 -23.49
C GLY A 312 -18.58 -5.11 -24.03
N ILE A 313 -19.69 -5.76 -23.69
CA ILE A 313 -21.02 -5.40 -24.17
C ILE A 313 -21.95 -5.29 -22.98
N ILE A 314 -22.86 -4.31 -22.98
CA ILE A 314 -23.96 -4.23 -22.01
C ILE A 314 -25.26 -4.57 -22.73
N ARG A 315 -26.06 -5.43 -22.09
CA ARG A 315 -27.42 -5.77 -22.52
C ARG A 315 -28.42 -5.29 -21.49
N ASP A 316 -29.61 -4.93 -21.94
CA ASP A 316 -30.75 -4.75 -21.03
C ASP A 316 -31.23 -6.10 -20.46
N TYR A 317 -32.19 -6.05 -19.54
CA TYR A 317 -32.73 -7.24 -18.87
C TYR A 317 -33.57 -8.15 -19.78
N THR A 318 -33.82 -7.76 -21.03
CA THR A 318 -34.47 -8.60 -22.06
C THR A 318 -33.44 -9.28 -22.98
N GLY A 319 -32.16 -8.93 -22.84
CA GLY A 319 -31.05 -9.46 -23.64
C GLY A 319 -30.73 -8.63 -24.89
N LYS A 320 -31.38 -7.47 -25.09
CA LYS A 320 -31.04 -6.55 -26.19
C LYS A 320 -29.74 -5.83 -25.86
N GLU A 321 -28.82 -5.82 -26.82
CA GLU A 321 -27.59 -5.02 -26.72
C GLU A 321 -27.92 -3.52 -26.67
N VAL A 322 -27.40 -2.84 -25.65
CA VAL A 322 -27.59 -1.39 -25.45
C VAL A 322 -26.29 -0.61 -25.56
N GLU A 323 -25.12 -1.25 -25.37
CA GLU A 323 -23.83 -0.58 -25.45
C GLU A 323 -22.70 -1.53 -25.82
N ARG A 324 -21.72 -1.03 -26.60
CA ARG A 324 -20.43 -1.68 -26.83
C ARG A 324 -19.32 -0.77 -26.32
N LEU A 325 -18.50 -1.31 -25.44
CA LEU A 325 -17.41 -0.59 -24.78
C LEU A 325 -16.10 -0.96 -25.48
N HIS A 326 -15.34 0.05 -25.91
CA HIS A 326 -14.08 -0.14 -26.63
C HIS A 326 -12.94 0.58 -25.90
N SER A 327 -11.71 0.08 -26.06
CA SER A 327 -10.55 0.74 -25.49
C SER A 327 -10.35 2.11 -26.15
N PRO A 328 -10.19 3.20 -25.37
CA PRO A 328 -9.96 4.53 -25.93
C PRO A 328 -8.51 4.72 -26.42
N ILE A 329 -7.60 3.83 -26.04
CA ILE A 329 -6.16 3.92 -26.29
C ILE A 329 -5.55 2.54 -26.56
N ASP A 330 -4.35 2.53 -27.15
CA ASP A 330 -3.45 1.38 -27.01
C ASP A 330 -2.94 1.32 -25.55
N GLY A 331 -2.95 0.13 -24.94
CA GLY A 331 -2.49 0.02 -23.56
C GLY A 331 -2.56 -1.38 -22.97
N TYR A 332 -2.73 -1.44 -21.65
CA TYR A 332 -2.76 -2.67 -20.87
C TYR A 332 -3.98 -2.73 -19.96
N THR A 333 -4.83 -3.74 -20.12
CA THR A 333 -6.04 -3.95 -19.32
C THR A 333 -5.68 -4.42 -17.91
N LEU A 334 -5.50 -3.47 -16.99
CA LEU A 334 -4.89 -3.69 -15.67
C LEU A 334 -5.85 -4.34 -14.68
N TYR A 335 -7.06 -3.79 -14.54
CA TYR A 335 -8.13 -4.31 -13.68
C TYR A 335 -9.50 -3.88 -14.22
N GLY A 336 -10.58 -4.52 -13.76
CA GLY A 336 -11.93 -4.22 -14.23
C GLY A 336 -12.98 -5.19 -13.71
N ILE A 337 -14.24 -4.93 -14.07
CA ILE A 337 -15.39 -5.70 -13.63
C ILE A 337 -15.46 -7.02 -14.43
N THR A 338 -15.67 -8.13 -13.74
CA THR A 338 -16.09 -9.41 -14.33
C THR A 338 -17.56 -9.73 -14.07
N GLY A 339 -18.17 -9.05 -13.10
CA GLY A 339 -19.57 -9.23 -12.73
C GLY A 339 -20.57 -8.74 -13.77
N PRO A 340 -21.78 -9.30 -13.76
CA PRO A 340 -22.85 -8.83 -14.64
C PRO A 340 -23.42 -7.45 -14.28
N PRO A 341 -23.56 -7.00 -13.02
CA PRO A 341 -24.22 -5.71 -12.78
C PRO A 341 -23.26 -4.55 -13.08
N VAL A 342 -23.73 -3.60 -13.90
CA VAL A 342 -23.08 -2.30 -14.11
C VAL A 342 -24.13 -1.21 -14.15
N GLU A 343 -23.80 -0.05 -13.58
CA GLU A 343 -24.57 1.17 -13.67
C GLU A 343 -23.91 2.17 -14.65
N ALA A 344 -24.71 3.05 -15.25
CA ALA A 344 -24.16 4.15 -16.03
C ALA A 344 -23.23 5.01 -15.15
N GLY A 345 -22.00 5.20 -15.61
CA GLY A 345 -20.92 5.86 -14.88
C GLY A 345 -19.86 4.90 -14.31
N ASP A 346 -20.16 3.61 -14.21
CA ASP A 346 -19.19 2.63 -13.70
C ASP A 346 -18.01 2.46 -14.66
N GLY A 347 -16.79 2.42 -14.11
CA GLY A 347 -15.60 2.02 -14.85
C GLY A 347 -15.55 0.50 -14.99
N VAL A 348 -15.81 -0.03 -16.19
CA VAL A 348 -15.88 -1.48 -16.44
C VAL A 348 -14.50 -2.12 -16.65
N ALA A 349 -13.53 -1.33 -17.09
CA ALA A 349 -12.13 -1.72 -17.22
C ALA A 349 -11.23 -0.49 -17.09
N THR A 350 -10.02 -0.70 -16.58
CA THR A 350 -9.00 0.33 -16.44
C THR A 350 -7.80 -0.03 -17.33
N ILE A 351 -7.51 0.84 -18.29
CA ILE A 351 -6.41 0.67 -19.25
C ILE A 351 -5.22 1.51 -18.77
N ALA A 352 -4.11 0.86 -18.47
CA ALA A 352 -2.86 1.50 -18.10
C ALA A 352 -2.11 2.00 -19.34
N ILE A 353 -1.55 3.20 -19.26
CA ILE A 353 -0.87 3.88 -20.36
C ILE A 353 0.61 3.47 -20.34
N PRO A 354 1.14 2.76 -21.35
CA PRO A 354 2.53 2.30 -21.33
C PRO A 354 3.54 3.45 -21.25
N ALA A 355 4.57 3.28 -20.44
CA ALA A 355 5.69 4.22 -20.32
C ALA A 355 7.00 3.56 -20.76
N SER A 356 7.90 4.35 -21.37
CA SER A 356 9.25 3.91 -21.72
C SER A 356 10.23 3.99 -20.53
N GLY A 357 9.86 4.70 -19.47
CA GLY A 357 10.66 4.94 -18.27
C GLY A 357 9.93 5.88 -17.30
N PHE A 358 10.47 6.00 -16.09
CA PHE A 358 10.12 7.04 -15.12
C PHE A 358 11.34 7.92 -14.85
#